data_AF-A0A4P5VFI9-F1
#
_entry.id   AF-A0A4P5VFI9-F1
#
_cell.length_a   1.000
_cell.length_b   1.000
_cell.length_c   1.000
_cell.angle_alpha   90.00
_cell.angle_beta   90.00
_cell.angle_gamma   90.00
#
_symmetry.space_group_name_H-M   'P 1'
#
loop_
_entity.id
_entity.type
_entity.pdbx_description
1 polymer ?
#
loop_
_entity_poly.entity_id
_entity_poly.type
_entity_poly.pdbx_seq_one_letter_code
_entity_poly.pdbx_strand_id
1 'polypeptide(L)'
;MTTPVLNSLWRITPRDDRELIRSYAGWPLSVTNLTDLTAILNRVAITSTAAVTQVQGWIDEIETLEADYAEKVEIGTAHLGNAASYEGPTPGETLSRDDLKKKADVLEWDTSLLRVKYESGGAGGTAGAVLGGRLADLKGRIFQTLGIQPVSGSGSGMAMLVRS
;
A
#
# COMPACT_ATOMS: atom_id res chain seq x y z
N MET A 1 17.14 27.46 9.32
CA MET A 1 17.32 27.01 7.92
C MET A 1 15.94 27.00 7.29
N THR A 2 15.73 27.73 6.19
CA THR A 2 14.43 27.83 5.52
C THR A 2 14.34 26.79 4.41
N THR A 3 13.27 25.99 4.40
CA THR A 3 13.00 25.03 3.31
C THR A 3 12.86 25.79 1.99
N PRO A 4 13.55 25.38 0.91
CA PRO A 4 13.37 25.99 -0.41
C PRO A 4 11.92 25.87 -0.88
N VAL A 5 11.51 26.74 -1.82
CA VAL A 5 10.21 26.62 -2.46
C VAL A 5 10.21 25.39 -3.38
N LEU A 6 9.18 24.55 -3.25
CA LEU A 6 9.00 23.38 -4.10
C LEU A 6 8.55 23.81 -5.50
N ASN A 7 9.13 23.20 -6.53
CA ASN A 7 8.75 23.44 -7.92
C ASN A 7 7.27 23.08 -8.14
N SER A 8 6.54 23.94 -8.86
CA SER A 8 5.09 23.84 -9.06
C SER A 8 4.63 22.61 -9.84
N LEU A 9 5.55 21.85 -10.45
CA LEU A 9 5.23 20.55 -11.04
C LEU A 9 4.87 19.51 -9.98
N TRP A 10 5.35 19.65 -8.76
CA TRP A 10 5.00 18.79 -7.63
C TRP A 10 3.74 19.27 -6.93
N ARG A 11 2.91 18.33 -6.47
CA ARG A 11 1.63 18.64 -5.82
C ARG A 11 1.84 18.94 -4.35
N ILE A 12 1.15 19.97 -3.86
CA ILE A 12 1.05 20.34 -2.43
C ILE A 12 -0.39 20.34 -1.91
N THR A 13 -1.38 20.18 -2.80
CA THR A 13 -2.81 20.18 -2.48
C THR A 13 -3.55 19.30 -3.49
N PRO A 14 -4.50 18.45 -3.06
CA PRO A 14 -4.89 18.21 -1.66
C PRO A 14 -3.84 17.44 -0.84
N ARG A 15 -2.79 16.92 -1.48
CA ARG A 15 -1.71 16.17 -0.85
C ARG A 15 -0.35 16.74 -1.24
N ASP A 16 0.61 16.63 -0.34
CA ASP A 16 2.00 17.01 -0.56
C ASP A 16 2.83 15.79 -0.98
N ASP A 17 3.20 15.71 -2.26
CA ASP A 17 3.99 14.61 -2.83
C ASP A 17 5.32 14.44 -2.05
N ARG A 18 5.90 15.54 -1.57
CA ARG A 18 7.13 15.52 -0.75
C ARG A 18 6.91 14.80 0.57
N GLU A 19 5.79 15.06 1.24
CA GLU A 19 5.49 14.41 2.52
C GLU A 19 5.20 12.91 2.36
N LEU A 20 4.56 12.53 1.26
CA LEU A 20 4.34 11.12 0.93
C LEU A 20 5.66 10.39 0.68
N ILE A 21 6.55 10.95 -0.15
CA ILE A 21 7.86 10.37 -0.43
C ILE A 21 8.70 10.27 0.85
N ARG A 22 8.68 11.31 1.72
CA ARG A 22 9.33 11.25 3.05
C ARG A 22 8.79 10.09 3.88
N SER A 23 7.47 9.93 3.93
CA SER A 23 6.79 8.87 4.67
C SER A 23 7.20 7.48 4.14
N TYR A 24 7.22 7.29 2.83
CA TYR A 24 7.66 6.03 2.20
C TYR A 24 9.12 5.70 2.55
N ALA A 25 9.96 6.72 2.64
CA ALA A 25 11.37 6.62 2.99
C ALA A 25 11.61 6.39 4.51
N GLY A 26 10.55 6.38 5.33
CA GLY A 26 10.65 6.25 6.78
C GLY A 26 11.39 7.43 7.44
N TRP A 27 11.55 8.56 6.74
CA TRP A 27 12.32 9.68 7.25
C TRP A 27 11.54 10.44 8.33
N PRO A 28 12.17 10.78 9.47
CA PRO A 28 11.51 11.58 10.49
C PRO A 28 11.14 12.96 9.92
N LEU A 29 10.02 13.51 10.39
CA LEU A 29 9.60 14.85 10.02
C LEU A 29 10.58 15.87 10.61
N SER A 30 11.48 16.38 9.77
CA SER A 30 12.47 17.39 10.16
C SER A 30 12.68 18.40 9.04
N VAL A 31 12.99 19.64 9.40
CA VAL A 31 13.28 20.72 8.44
C VAL A 31 14.44 20.34 7.50
N THR A 32 15.44 19.63 8.02
CA THR A 32 16.58 19.14 7.23
C THR A 32 16.13 18.15 6.15
N ASN A 33 15.34 17.12 6.53
CA ASN A 33 14.87 16.11 5.57
C ASN A 33 13.97 16.74 4.51
N LEU A 34 13.10 17.67 4.89
CA LEU A 34 12.24 18.38 3.94
C LEU A 34 13.06 19.30 3.02
N THR A 35 14.10 19.95 3.54
CA THR A 35 15.01 20.78 2.74
C THR A 35 15.75 19.95 1.69
N ASP A 36 16.35 18.84 2.11
CA ASP A 36 17.08 17.94 1.22
C ASP A 36 16.15 17.31 0.17
N LEU A 37 14.96 16.86 0.58
CA LEU A 37 13.98 16.29 -0.33
C LEU A 37 13.47 17.34 -1.32
N THR A 38 13.17 18.56 -0.88
CA THR A 38 12.79 19.64 -1.80
C THR A 38 13.89 19.94 -2.82
N ALA A 39 15.16 19.91 -2.44
CA ALA A 39 16.27 20.11 -3.38
C ALA A 39 16.34 18.99 -4.43
N ILE A 40 16.11 17.73 -4.03
CA ILE A 40 16.05 16.56 -4.92
C ILE A 40 14.88 16.68 -5.91
N LEU A 41 13.68 16.94 -5.39
CA LEU A 41 12.46 17.07 -6.20
C LEU A 41 12.60 18.21 -7.22
N ASN A 42 13.15 19.36 -6.79
CA ASN A 42 13.39 20.49 -7.68
C ASN A 42 14.42 20.15 -8.78
N ARG A 43 15.48 19.40 -8.45
CA ARG A 43 16.45 18.94 -9.45
C ARG A 43 15.79 18.09 -10.51
N VAL A 44 14.98 17.09 -10.12
CA VAL A 44 14.25 16.24 -11.06
C VAL A 44 13.29 17.05 -11.92
N ALA A 45 12.55 17.98 -11.32
CA ALA A 45 11.63 18.86 -12.05
C ALA A 45 12.35 19.74 -13.09
N ILE A 46 13.56 20.21 -12.78
CA ILE A 46 14.38 20.97 -13.73
C ILE A 46 14.93 20.07 -14.84
N THR A 47 15.31 18.83 -14.52
CA THR A 47 15.91 17.91 -15.49
C THR A 47 14.88 17.25 -16.40
N SER A 48 13.71 16.86 -15.90
CA SER A 48 12.72 16.10 -16.66
C SER A 48 11.31 16.24 -16.08
N THR A 49 10.44 16.93 -16.80
CA THR A 49 9.01 17.00 -16.49
C THR A 49 8.32 15.64 -16.61
N ALA A 50 8.76 14.81 -17.57
CA ALA A 50 8.25 13.45 -17.74
C ALA A 50 8.54 12.56 -16.53
N ALA A 51 9.72 12.70 -15.91
CA ALA A 51 10.05 11.97 -14.68
C ALA A 51 9.15 12.40 -13.51
N VAL A 52 8.81 13.68 -13.39
CA VAL A 52 7.86 14.17 -12.37
C VAL A 52 6.50 13.52 -12.56
N THR A 53 5.95 13.54 -13.78
CA THR A 53 4.66 12.91 -14.09
C THR A 53 4.67 11.42 -13.80
N GLN A 54 5.76 10.73 -14.12
CA GLN A 54 5.89 9.30 -13.84
C GLN A 54 5.90 9.00 -12.34
N VAL A 55 6.66 9.76 -11.55
CA VAL A 55 6.69 9.62 -10.08
C VAL A 55 5.31 9.89 -9.49
N GLN A 56 4.62 10.93 -9.96
CA GLN A 56 3.26 11.23 -9.52
C GLN A 56 2.28 10.10 -9.85
N GLY A 57 2.39 9.48 -11.02
CA GLY A 57 1.60 8.30 -11.38
C GLY A 57 1.85 7.11 -10.44
N TRP A 58 3.09 6.89 -10.01
CA TRP A 58 3.39 5.85 -9.01
C TRP A 58 2.86 6.17 -7.62
N ILE A 59 2.89 7.44 -7.21
CA ILE A 59 2.25 7.89 -5.96
C ILE A 59 0.76 7.60 -6.01
N ASP A 60 0.10 7.92 -7.12
CA ASP A 60 -1.35 7.74 -7.28
C ASP A 60 -1.73 6.24 -7.27
N GLU A 61 -0.90 5.39 -7.88
CA GLU A 61 -1.06 3.94 -7.82
C GLU A 61 -0.90 3.39 -6.40
N ILE A 62 0.09 3.88 -5.64
CA ILE A 62 0.29 3.50 -4.23
C ILE A 62 -0.95 3.85 -3.40
N GLU A 63 -1.45 5.08 -3.51
CA GLU A 63 -2.62 5.52 -2.75
C GLU A 63 -3.87 4.73 -3.11
N THR A 64 -4.05 4.40 -4.39
CA THR A 64 -5.16 3.55 -4.85
C THR A 64 -5.08 2.15 -4.24
N LEU A 65 -3.89 1.55 -4.23
CA LEU A 65 -3.66 0.22 -3.63
C LEU A 65 -3.84 0.23 -2.11
N GLU A 66 -3.37 1.26 -1.42
CA GLU A 66 -3.53 1.39 0.04
C GLU A 66 -5.00 1.64 0.42
N ALA A 67 -5.75 2.40 -0.38
CA ALA A 67 -7.20 2.60 -0.18
C ALA A 67 -8.01 1.32 -0.42
N ASP A 68 -7.76 0.59 -1.50
CA ASP A 68 -8.41 -0.71 -1.79
C ASP A 68 -8.14 -1.73 -0.68
N TYR A 69 -6.93 -1.75 -0.14
CA TYR A 69 -6.60 -2.61 1.00
C TYR A 69 -7.32 -2.18 2.29
N ALA A 70 -7.38 -0.88 2.58
CA ALA A 70 -8.08 -0.36 3.76
C ALA A 70 -9.57 -0.68 3.72
N GLU A 71 -10.22 -0.54 2.56
CA GLU A 71 -11.62 -0.93 2.35
C GLU A 71 -11.83 -2.42 2.62
N LYS A 72 -10.94 -3.29 2.09
CA LYS A 72 -10.98 -4.74 2.36
C LYS A 72 -10.80 -5.08 3.83
N VAL A 73 -10.01 -4.31 4.59
CA VAL A 73 -9.87 -4.47 6.04
C VAL A 73 -11.16 -4.07 6.74
N GLU A 74 -11.77 -2.94 6.35
CA GLU A 74 -13.00 -2.41 6.95
C GLU A 74 -14.19 -3.36 6.77
N ILE A 75 -14.37 -3.92 5.56
CA ILE A 75 -15.42 -4.92 5.29
C ILE A 75 -15.10 -6.31 5.85
N GLY A 76 -14.00 -6.45 6.59
CA GLY A 76 -13.61 -7.69 7.24
C GLY A 76 -13.09 -8.78 6.30
N THR A 77 -12.81 -8.49 5.02
CA THR A 77 -12.35 -9.49 4.03
C THR A 77 -10.84 -9.52 3.84
N ALA A 78 -10.07 -8.64 4.48
CA ALA A 78 -8.61 -8.58 4.32
C ALA A 78 -7.89 -9.90 4.67
N HIS A 79 -8.43 -10.68 5.60
CA HIS A 79 -7.89 -12.00 5.94
C HIS A 79 -8.11 -13.04 4.83
N LEU A 80 -9.11 -12.87 3.95
CA LEU A 80 -9.28 -13.65 2.72
C LEU A 80 -8.14 -13.37 1.73
N GLY A 81 -7.60 -12.14 1.75
CA GLY A 81 -6.41 -11.78 1.00
C GLY A 81 -5.12 -12.46 1.49
N ASN A 82 -5.13 -13.06 2.68
CA ASN A 82 -4.02 -13.85 3.26
C ASN A 82 -4.30 -15.36 3.29
N ALA A 83 -5.48 -15.80 2.86
CA ALA A 83 -5.84 -17.20 2.79
C ALA A 83 -5.29 -17.84 1.51
N ALA A 84 -4.66 -19.01 1.61
CA ALA A 84 -4.31 -19.80 0.43
C ALA A 84 -5.56 -20.45 -0.21
N SER A 85 -6.56 -20.75 0.63
CA SER A 85 -7.89 -21.17 0.22
C SER A 85 -8.92 -20.73 1.27
N TYR A 86 -10.12 -20.36 0.81
CA TYR A 86 -11.27 -20.05 1.67
C TYR A 86 -12.47 -20.88 1.20
N GLU A 87 -13.07 -21.62 2.13
CA GLU A 87 -14.31 -22.35 1.92
C GLU A 87 -15.30 -21.95 3.01
N GLY A 88 -16.44 -21.39 2.61
CA GLY A 88 -17.49 -20.89 3.49
C GLY A 88 -18.12 -19.57 3.02
N PRO A 89 -19.16 -19.08 3.71
CA PRO A 89 -19.79 -17.78 3.44
C PRO A 89 -18.87 -16.63 3.84
N THR A 90 -18.95 -15.49 3.15
CA THR A 90 -18.04 -14.36 3.40
C THR A 90 -18.24 -13.80 4.81
N PRO A 91 -17.18 -13.44 5.56
CA PRO A 91 -17.37 -12.88 6.89
C PRO A 91 -18.14 -11.57 6.84
N GLY A 92 -19.23 -11.48 7.62
CA GLY A 92 -20.18 -10.37 7.57
C GLY A 92 -21.43 -10.62 6.71
N GLU A 93 -21.44 -11.70 5.92
CA GLU A 93 -22.61 -12.09 5.14
C GLU A 93 -23.71 -12.67 6.04
N THR A 94 -24.92 -12.12 5.94
CA THR A 94 -26.08 -12.65 6.67
C THR A 94 -26.70 -13.79 5.88
N LEU A 95 -26.48 -15.02 6.33
CA LEU A 95 -27.09 -16.21 5.73
C LEU A 95 -28.62 -16.16 5.88
N SER A 96 -29.33 -16.38 4.78
CA SER A 96 -30.78 -16.48 4.79
C SER A 96 -31.24 -17.86 5.28
N ARG A 97 -32.52 -17.97 5.65
CA ARG A 97 -33.12 -19.24 6.07
C ARG A 97 -33.08 -20.30 4.95
N ASP A 98 -33.07 -19.87 3.70
CA ASP A 98 -33.04 -20.79 2.56
C ASP A 98 -31.63 -21.26 2.24
N ASP A 99 -30.59 -20.46 2.53
CA ASP A 99 -29.19 -20.90 2.43
C ASP A 99 -28.88 -22.04 3.42
N LEU A 100 -29.53 -22.04 4.58
CA LEU A 100 -29.33 -23.03 5.65
C LEU A 100 -30.15 -24.32 5.47
N LYS A 101 -30.94 -24.46 4.39
CA LYS A 101 -31.78 -25.65 4.15
C LYS A 101 -31.09 -26.66 3.24
N LYS A 102 -30.81 -27.84 3.79
CA LYS A 102 -30.16 -28.94 3.04
C LYS A 102 -31.10 -29.69 2.08
N LYS A 103 -32.40 -29.74 2.38
CA LYS A 103 -33.45 -30.41 1.59
C LYS A 103 -34.79 -29.66 1.71
N ALA A 104 -35.56 -29.60 0.63
CA ALA A 104 -36.83 -28.85 0.60
C ALA A 104 -37.92 -29.44 1.53
N ASP A 105 -37.90 -30.77 1.76
CA ASP A 105 -38.98 -31.49 2.46
C ASP A 105 -38.65 -31.95 3.88
N VAL A 106 -37.43 -31.70 4.40
CA VAL A 106 -37.03 -32.07 5.77
C VAL A 106 -36.25 -30.92 6.40
N LEU A 107 -36.56 -30.59 7.66
CA LEU A 107 -35.90 -29.56 8.45
C LEU A 107 -34.51 -30.05 8.94
N GLU A 108 -33.65 -30.41 7.99
CA GLU A 108 -32.22 -30.66 8.22
C GLU A 108 -31.46 -29.35 7.98
N TRP A 109 -30.90 -28.80 9.05
CA TRP A 109 -30.04 -27.62 8.99
C TRP A 109 -28.71 -27.99 8.34
N ASP A 110 -28.33 -27.27 7.27
CA ASP A 110 -27.02 -27.42 6.67
C ASP A 110 -25.96 -26.70 7.53
N THR A 111 -25.34 -27.45 8.43
CA THR A 111 -24.26 -26.96 9.29
C THR A 111 -22.90 -26.94 8.59
N SER A 112 -22.81 -27.37 7.32
CA SER A 112 -21.56 -27.30 6.55
C SER A 112 -21.20 -25.87 6.17
N LEU A 113 -22.19 -25.00 5.94
CA LEU A 113 -21.99 -23.56 5.71
C LEU A 113 -21.50 -22.80 6.96
N LEU A 114 -21.55 -23.42 8.14
CA LEU A 114 -20.98 -22.88 9.38
C LEU A 114 -19.52 -23.32 9.58
N ARG A 115 -18.97 -24.15 8.69
CA ARG A 115 -17.58 -24.60 8.77
C ARG A 115 -16.73 -23.74 7.86
N VAL A 116 -16.00 -22.82 8.47
CA VAL A 116 -14.96 -22.07 7.76
C VAL A 116 -13.67 -22.89 7.80
N LYS A 117 -13.13 -23.23 6.63
CA LYS A 117 -11.79 -23.80 6.51
C LYS A 117 -10.83 -22.69 6.06
N TYR A 118 -9.79 -22.46 6.86
CA TYR A 118 -8.74 -21.49 6.59
C TYR A 118 -7.39 -22.19 6.55
N GLU A 119 -6.70 -22.13 5.41
CA GLU A 119 -5.32 -22.58 5.29
C GLU A 119 -4.39 -21.36 5.20
N SER A 120 -3.60 -21.16 6.27
CA SER A 120 -2.51 -20.19 6.27
C SER A 120 -1.34 -20.74 5.44
N GLY A 121 -1.17 -20.25 4.21
CA GLY A 121 0.00 -20.52 3.38
C GLY A 121 1.11 -19.51 3.65
N GLY A 122 2.37 -19.96 3.63
CA GLY A 122 3.55 -19.09 3.77
C GLY A 122 3.53 -17.91 2.80
N ALA A 123 4.07 -16.79 3.26
CA ALA A 123 3.91 -15.42 2.74
C ALA A 123 4.22 -15.14 1.25
N GLY A 124 4.45 -16.13 0.38
CA GLY A 124 4.66 -15.96 -1.05
C GLY A 124 3.46 -16.44 -1.86
N GLY A 125 2.51 -15.55 -2.18
CA GLY A 125 1.39 -15.85 -3.09
C GLY A 125 0.02 -15.38 -2.63
N THR A 126 -0.10 -14.90 -1.40
CA THR A 126 -1.34 -14.28 -0.92
C THR A 126 -1.54 -12.90 -1.53
N ALA A 127 -2.80 -12.44 -1.69
CA ALA A 127 -3.10 -11.11 -2.21
C ALA A 127 -2.42 -10.00 -1.38
N GLY A 128 -2.33 -10.18 -0.06
CA GLY A 128 -1.60 -9.27 0.82
C GLY A 128 -0.08 -9.23 0.54
N ALA A 129 0.54 -10.38 0.28
CA ALA A 129 1.96 -10.44 -0.09
C ALA A 129 2.25 -9.88 -1.48
N VAL A 130 1.36 -10.12 -2.45
CA VAL A 130 1.45 -9.56 -3.80
C VAL A 130 1.30 -8.03 -3.75
N LEU A 131 0.34 -7.53 -2.96
CA LEU A 131 0.13 -6.09 -2.75
C LEU A 131 1.34 -5.47 -2.04
N GLY A 132 1.84 -6.08 -0.98
CA GLY A 132 3.05 -5.62 -0.29
C GLY A 132 4.28 -5.59 -1.20
N GLY A 133 4.45 -6.61 -2.05
CA GLY A 133 5.51 -6.66 -3.06
C GLY A 133 5.37 -5.56 -4.12
N ARG A 134 4.15 -5.30 -4.59
CA ARG A 134 3.87 -4.21 -5.55
C ARG A 134 4.13 -2.83 -4.95
N LEU A 135 3.70 -2.59 -3.72
CA LEU A 135 3.99 -1.35 -3.00
C LEU A 135 5.50 -1.14 -2.83
N ALA A 136 6.25 -2.20 -2.49
CA ALA A 136 7.69 -2.14 -2.37
C ALA A 136 8.39 -1.82 -3.72
N ASP A 137 7.94 -2.42 -4.82
CA ASP A 137 8.43 -2.13 -6.18
C ASP A 137 8.18 -0.65 -6.57
N LEU A 138 6.96 -0.15 -6.38
CA LEU A 138 6.63 1.25 -6.69
C LEU A 138 7.45 2.24 -5.85
N LYS A 139 7.55 2.01 -4.53
CA LYS A 139 8.38 2.84 -3.63
C LYS A 139 9.86 2.77 -4.03
N GLY A 140 10.36 1.60 -4.41
CA GLY A 140 11.72 1.41 -4.93
C GLY A 140 11.99 2.21 -6.22
N ARG A 141 11.06 2.21 -7.17
CA ARG A 141 11.16 3.00 -8.41
C ARG A 141 11.19 4.50 -8.13
N ILE A 142 10.33 4.99 -7.22
CA ILE A 142 10.34 6.39 -6.77
C ILE A 142 11.72 6.75 -6.22
N PHE A 143 12.27 5.93 -5.30
CA PHE A 143 13.59 6.21 -4.72
C PHE A 143 14.70 6.20 -5.76
N GLN A 144 14.68 5.22 -6.68
CA GLN A 144 15.67 5.15 -7.76
C GLN A 144 15.61 6.39 -8.66
N THR A 145 14.42 6.82 -9.08
CA THR A 145 14.25 8.01 -9.93
C THR A 145 14.69 9.29 -9.22
N LEU A 146 14.46 9.38 -7.91
CA LEU A 146 14.86 10.52 -7.10
C LEU A 146 16.32 10.45 -6.62
N GLY A 147 17.03 9.36 -6.87
CA GLY A 147 18.39 9.14 -6.34
C GLY A 147 18.44 9.03 -4.81
N ILE A 148 17.33 8.60 -4.19
CA ILE A 148 17.23 8.37 -2.75
C ILE A 148 17.69 6.93 -2.47
N GLN A 149 18.60 6.76 -1.52
CA GLN A 149 19.05 5.44 -1.08
C GLN A 149 18.21 4.97 0.13
N PRO A 150 17.44 3.87 0.03
CA PRO A 150 16.86 3.26 1.21
C PRO A 150 17.98 2.69 2.12
N VAL A 151 17.88 2.81 3.45
CA VAL A 151 18.79 2.16 4.39
C VAL A 151 18.36 0.72 4.35
N SER A 152 19.26 -0.12 3.84
CA SER A 152 19.21 -1.54 4.07
C SER A 152 19.50 -1.83 5.55
N GLY A 153 18.49 -1.61 6.39
CA GLY A 153 18.44 -2.07 7.77
C GLY A 153 17.36 -3.15 7.86
N SER A 154 17.80 -4.39 8.08
CA SER A 154 16.93 -5.53 8.39
C SER A 154 15.87 -5.14 9.44
N GLY A 155 14.61 -5.04 9.02
CA GLY A 155 13.48 -4.69 9.88
C GLY A 155 13.33 -3.18 10.06
N SER A 156 12.28 -2.62 9.44
CA SER A 156 11.91 -1.20 9.52
C SER A 156 12.74 -0.24 8.65
N GLY A 157 12.51 -0.33 7.34
CA GLY A 157 12.21 0.78 6.40
C GLY A 157 12.75 2.19 6.59
N MET A 158 13.94 2.39 7.16
CA MET A 158 14.59 3.71 7.16
C MET A 158 15.32 3.92 5.83
N ALA A 159 15.32 5.13 5.28
CA ALA A 159 16.21 5.56 4.19
C ALA A 159 17.34 6.49 4.71
N MET A 160 18.50 6.55 4.05
CA MET A 160 19.61 7.42 4.46
C MET A 160 20.08 8.17 3.22
N LEU A 161 20.14 9.49 3.35
CA LEU A 161 20.77 10.33 2.35
C LEU A 161 22.27 10.00 2.29
N VAL A 162 22.71 9.34 1.22
CA VAL A 162 24.13 9.28 0.88
C VAL A 162 24.47 10.62 0.24
N ARG A 163 25.13 11.49 1.00
CA ARG A 163 25.77 12.68 0.44
C ARG A 163 27.00 12.23 -0.36
N SER A 164 26.92 12.33 -1.69
CA SER A 164 28.10 12.36 -2.58
C SER A 164 28.66 13.77 -2.63
#